data_AF-A0A5B8A2P4-F1
#
_entry.id   AF-A0A5B8A2P4-F1
#
_cell.length_a   1.000
_cell.length_b   1.000
_cell.length_c   1.000
_cell.angle_alpha   90.00
_cell.angle_beta   90.00
_cell.angle_gamma   90.00
#
_symmetry.space_group_name_H-M   'P 1'
#
loop_
_entity.id
_entity.type
_entity.pdbx_description
1 polymer ?
#
loop_
_entity_poly.entity_id
_entity_poly.type
_entity_poly.pdbx_seq_one_letter_code
_entity_poly.pdbx_strand_id
1 'polypeptide(L)'
;MKKTALFFSFCALLAACDSETKKTETTETSVREASSAELNSDSVSSANLSAVAHQPTVDTNATKIGTEHTGGVVAKGAKLITASDCTSCHKERDLLVGPAYTAVAQKYPATDANITMLANKIIQGGKGNWGEVAMTPHPGVPVEDAKEMVKYILSLK
;
A
#
# COMPACT_ATOMS: atom_id res chain seq x y z
N MET A 1 -39.90 6.57 29.39
CA MET A 1 -41.11 6.30 28.57
C MET A 1 -41.53 7.59 27.89
N LYS A 2 -41.39 7.69 26.57
CA LYS A 2 -42.16 8.55 25.64
C LYS A 2 -41.63 8.26 24.24
N LYS A 3 -42.38 7.41 23.53
CA LYS A 3 -42.21 7.03 22.13
C LYS A 3 -42.89 8.09 21.28
N THR A 4 -42.24 8.55 20.23
CA THR A 4 -42.93 9.15 19.06
C THR A 4 -42.18 8.71 17.81
N ALA A 5 -42.70 7.66 17.21
CA ALA A 5 -42.50 7.34 15.81
C ALA A 5 -43.35 8.30 14.98
N LEU A 6 -42.79 8.82 13.90
CA LEU A 6 -43.55 9.45 12.83
C LEU A 6 -43.00 8.92 11.50
N PHE A 7 -43.74 7.96 10.95
CA PHE A 7 -43.72 7.56 9.55
C PHE A 7 -44.01 8.79 8.68
N PHE A 8 -43.41 8.89 7.48
CA PHE A 8 -44.14 9.06 6.23
C PHE A 8 -43.17 9.36 5.07
N SER A 9 -43.51 8.75 3.93
CA SER A 9 -43.25 9.22 2.57
C SER A 9 -42.30 8.36 1.72
N PHE A 10 -42.94 7.30 1.20
CA PHE A 10 -42.81 6.76 -0.14
C PHE A 10 -42.32 7.77 -1.20
N CYS A 11 -41.31 7.38 -1.98
CA CYS A 11 -41.34 7.59 -3.43
C CYS A 11 -40.45 6.56 -4.11
N ALA A 12 -41.10 5.52 -4.64
CA ALA A 12 -40.56 4.70 -5.70
C ALA A 12 -40.65 5.50 -7.00
N LEU A 13 -39.57 5.56 -7.78
CA LEU A 13 -39.66 5.79 -9.21
C LEU A 13 -38.69 4.85 -9.94
N LEU A 14 -39.31 3.89 -10.61
CA LEU A 14 -38.77 3.12 -11.72
C LEU A 14 -38.51 4.06 -12.90
N ALA A 15 -37.37 3.90 -13.55
CA ALA A 15 -37.20 4.26 -14.96
C ALA A 15 -36.23 3.28 -15.61
N ALA A 16 -36.76 2.47 -16.52
CA ALA A 16 -36.03 1.62 -17.46
C ALA A 16 -35.92 2.33 -18.81
N CYS A 17 -34.80 2.15 -19.53
CA CYS A 17 -34.62 2.21 -21.00
C CYS A 17 -33.13 1.88 -21.23
N ASP A 18 -32.76 0.71 -21.75
CA ASP A 18 -32.90 0.20 -23.13
C ASP A 18 -32.07 1.02 -24.15
N SER A 19 -31.02 0.40 -24.68
CA SER A 19 -30.48 0.67 -26.02
C SER A 19 -29.47 -0.43 -26.39
N GLU A 20 -30.01 -1.38 -27.15
CA GLU A 20 -29.31 -2.33 -28.01
C GLU A 20 -28.70 -1.58 -29.23
N THR A 21 -27.46 -1.89 -29.64
CA THR A 21 -26.92 -1.78 -31.03
C THR A 21 -25.43 -2.17 -31.02
N LYS A 22 -25.04 -3.33 -31.57
CA LYS A 22 -24.76 -3.65 -32.99
C LYS A 22 -23.26 -3.57 -33.36
N LYS A 23 -22.63 -4.75 -33.38
CA LYS A 23 -21.80 -5.36 -34.44
C LYS A 23 -20.78 -4.50 -35.22
N THR A 24 -19.48 -4.80 -35.08
CA THR A 24 -18.46 -4.95 -36.16
C THR A 24 -17.14 -5.37 -35.48
N GLU A 25 -16.65 -6.60 -35.56
CA GLU A 25 -15.94 -7.30 -36.64
C GLU A 25 -14.83 -6.50 -37.37
N THR A 26 -13.64 -7.12 -37.33
CA THR A 26 -12.49 -6.98 -38.23
C THR A 26 -11.54 -5.80 -37.99
N THR A 27 -10.35 -6.10 -37.45
CA THR A 27 -9.11 -5.88 -38.23
C THR A 27 -7.95 -6.69 -37.64
N GLU A 28 -7.47 -7.61 -38.46
CA GLU A 28 -6.24 -8.36 -38.28
C GLU A 28 -5.04 -7.41 -38.24
N THR A 29 -4.07 -7.67 -37.38
CA THR A 29 -2.67 -7.30 -37.61
C THR A 29 -1.80 -8.36 -36.95
N SER A 30 -1.46 -9.37 -37.75
CA SER A 30 -0.41 -10.33 -37.43
C SER A 30 0.94 -9.70 -37.78
N VAL A 31 1.72 -9.36 -36.76
CA VAL A 31 3.15 -9.06 -36.87
C VAL A 31 3.90 -10.16 -36.15
N ARG A 32 4.62 -11.00 -36.91
CA ARG A 32 5.75 -11.79 -36.41
C ARG A 32 6.81 -11.91 -37.50
N GLU A 33 7.78 -11.02 -37.38
CA GLU A 33 9.07 -11.11 -38.03
C GLU A 33 9.94 -12.13 -37.27
N ALA A 34 10.74 -12.86 -38.05
CA ALA A 34 11.62 -13.93 -37.62
C ALA A 34 12.84 -13.40 -36.85
N SER A 35 13.36 -14.22 -35.92
CA SER A 35 14.80 -14.47 -35.88
C SER A 35 15.09 -15.70 -35.04
N SER A 36 15.46 -16.78 -35.73
CA SER A 36 16.16 -17.93 -35.17
C SER A 36 17.64 -17.59 -35.06
N ALA A 37 18.27 -17.89 -33.93
CA ALA A 37 19.65 -18.32 -33.85
C ALA A 37 19.92 -18.80 -32.42
N GLU A 38 19.95 -20.12 -32.26
CA GLU A 38 20.60 -20.77 -31.14
C GLU A 38 22.11 -20.62 -31.27
N LEU A 39 22.81 -20.34 -30.16
CA LEU A 39 24.16 -20.84 -29.93
C LEU A 39 24.34 -21.19 -28.44
N ASN A 40 24.18 -22.49 -28.22
CA ASN A 40 24.76 -23.39 -27.25
C ASN A 40 26.24 -23.11 -26.88
N SER A 41 26.56 -23.25 -25.59
CA SER A 41 27.83 -23.84 -25.14
C SER A 41 27.67 -24.45 -23.75
N ASP A 42 27.89 -25.75 -23.70
CA ASP A 42 27.82 -26.63 -22.54
C ASP A 42 28.98 -26.46 -21.54
N SER A 43 28.74 -27.07 -20.38
CA SER A 43 29.69 -27.72 -19.47
C SER A 43 30.41 -26.85 -18.43
N VAL A 44 30.20 -27.16 -17.15
CA VAL A 44 30.97 -28.23 -16.48
C VAL A 44 30.24 -28.79 -15.26
N SER A 45 30.44 -30.09 -15.11
CA SER A 45 29.88 -31.01 -14.13
C SER A 45 29.98 -30.58 -12.67
N SER A 46 28.86 -30.74 -11.98
CA SER A 46 28.79 -30.88 -10.52
C SER A 46 29.55 -32.13 -10.09
N ALA A 47 30.82 -31.95 -9.71
CA ALA A 47 31.57 -32.94 -8.95
C ALA A 47 31.35 -32.68 -7.46
N ASN A 48 30.76 -33.68 -6.82
CA ASN A 48 30.61 -33.85 -5.39
C ASN A 48 31.98 -33.84 -4.70
N LEU A 49 32.21 -32.92 -3.76
CA LEU A 49 33.21 -33.13 -2.71
C LEU A 49 32.76 -32.47 -1.40
N SER A 50 32.41 -33.33 -0.45
CA SER A 50 32.22 -33.02 0.96
C SER A 50 33.39 -32.22 1.53
N ALA A 51 33.09 -31.12 2.21
CA ALA A 51 33.93 -30.59 3.27
C ALA A 51 33.05 -30.32 4.49
N VAL A 52 33.17 -31.24 5.45
CA VAL A 52 32.73 -31.08 6.84
C VAL A 52 33.52 -29.92 7.45
N ALA A 53 32.81 -28.94 8.01
CA ALA A 53 33.36 -28.05 9.02
C ALA A 53 32.29 -27.78 10.09
N HIS A 54 32.70 -27.98 11.34
CA HIS A 54 31.92 -27.93 12.57
C HIS A 54 31.42 -26.50 12.91
N GLN A 55 30.13 -26.43 13.27
CA GLN A 55 29.53 -25.74 14.44
C GLN A 55 29.61 -24.19 14.56
N PRO A 56 28.60 -23.50 15.14
CA PRO A 56 27.88 -23.90 16.36
C PRO A 56 26.36 -24.04 16.21
N THR A 57 25.81 -24.98 16.96
CA THR A 57 24.42 -24.97 17.37
C THR A 57 24.19 -23.73 18.22
N VAL A 58 23.57 -22.70 17.65
CA VAL A 58 23.03 -21.60 18.42
C VAL A 58 21.61 -21.98 18.81
N ASP A 59 21.41 -22.19 20.10
CA ASP A 59 20.13 -22.49 20.72
C ASP A 59 19.06 -21.46 20.32
N THR A 60 18.02 -21.88 19.59
CA THR A 60 16.91 -21.01 19.17
C THR A 60 15.90 -20.75 20.30
N ASN A 61 16.34 -20.65 21.56
CA ASN A 61 15.43 -20.32 22.65
C ASN A 61 15.93 -19.10 23.45
N ALA A 62 15.09 -18.09 23.46
CA ALA A 62 15.13 -16.89 24.28
C ALA A 62 16.33 -15.94 24.06
N THR A 63 16.14 -14.94 23.20
CA THR A 63 16.34 -13.57 23.67
C THR A 63 15.47 -12.57 22.91
N LYS A 64 14.31 -12.27 23.51
CA LYS A 64 13.68 -10.95 23.41
C LYS A 64 14.71 -9.93 23.89
N ILE A 65 15.43 -9.29 22.97
CA ILE A 65 16.25 -8.13 23.29
C ILE A 65 15.61 -6.94 22.60
N GLY A 66 14.91 -6.14 23.40
CA GLY A 66 14.51 -4.81 23.01
C GLY A 66 15.77 -4.01 22.70
N THR A 67 15.92 -3.67 21.42
CA THR A 67 16.74 -2.56 20.98
C THR A 67 15.93 -1.91 19.88
N GLU A 68 15.63 -0.64 20.10
CA GLU A 68 14.66 0.15 19.35
C GLU A 68 14.90 0.03 17.85
N HIS A 69 13.91 -0.56 17.16
CA HIS A 69 13.90 -0.69 15.70
C HIS A 69 13.53 0.63 15.00
N THR A 70 13.55 1.77 15.71
CA THR A 70 13.11 3.05 15.17
C THR A 70 13.92 3.46 13.95
N GLY A 71 15.23 3.21 13.94
CA GLY A 71 16.08 3.51 12.77
C GLY A 71 15.74 2.71 11.52
N GLY A 72 15.34 1.44 11.67
CA GLY A 72 14.97 0.57 10.54
C GLY A 72 13.57 0.89 9.98
N VAL A 73 12.61 1.13 10.87
CA VAL A 73 11.23 1.53 10.54
C VAL A 73 11.21 2.86 9.80
N VAL A 74 11.91 3.88 10.31
CA VAL A 74 11.97 5.22 9.69
C VAL A 74 12.54 5.11 8.27
N ALA A 75 13.61 4.33 8.09
CA ALA A 75 14.20 4.12 6.77
C ALA A 75 13.30 3.32 5.81
N LYS A 76 12.55 2.31 6.30
CA LYS A 76 11.63 1.51 5.46
C LYS A 76 10.42 2.33 5.02
N GLY A 77 9.75 3.00 5.96
CA GLY A 77 8.54 3.79 5.67
C GLY A 77 8.81 4.92 4.67
N ALA A 78 9.93 5.63 4.82
CA ALA A 78 10.34 6.68 3.87
C ALA A 78 10.52 6.12 2.45
N LYS A 79 11.23 5.00 2.30
CA LYS A 79 11.46 4.35 1.00
C LYS A 79 10.15 3.94 0.34
N LEU A 80 9.24 3.33 1.10
CA LEU A 80 7.92 2.92 0.63
C LEU A 80 7.11 4.11 0.10
N ILE A 81 7.10 5.24 0.83
CA ILE A 81 6.43 6.47 0.41
C ILE A 81 7.04 7.01 -0.89
N THR A 82 8.36 7.06 -0.99
CA THR A 82 9.04 7.59 -2.19
C THR A 82 8.91 6.67 -3.42
N ALA A 83 8.74 5.36 -3.21
CA ALA A 83 8.53 4.39 -4.27
C ALA A 83 7.06 4.32 -4.73
N SER A 84 6.15 5.00 -4.03
CA SER A 84 4.72 5.04 -4.31
C SER A 84 4.31 6.41 -4.86
N ASP A 85 3.02 6.56 -5.16
CA ASP A 85 2.41 7.78 -5.68
C ASP A 85 2.13 8.84 -4.60
N CYS A 86 2.47 8.58 -3.33
CA CYS A 86 2.14 9.45 -2.19
C CYS A 86 2.64 10.90 -2.34
N THR A 87 3.81 11.08 -2.97
CA THR A 87 4.47 12.38 -3.15
C THR A 87 3.80 13.28 -4.18
N SER A 88 2.87 12.74 -4.98
CA SER A 88 2.05 13.53 -5.91
C SER A 88 1.06 14.45 -5.19
N CYS A 89 0.63 14.08 -3.98
CA CYS A 89 -0.39 14.79 -3.21
C CYS A 89 0.11 15.28 -1.85
N HIS A 90 1.17 14.69 -1.31
CA HIS A 90 1.73 15.05 -0.01
C HIS A 90 3.19 15.47 -0.13
N LYS A 91 3.60 16.37 0.76
CA LYS A 91 5.00 16.71 0.99
C LYS A 91 5.34 16.49 2.45
N GLU A 92 6.63 16.43 2.75
CA GLU A 92 7.07 16.26 4.13
C GLU A 92 6.60 17.42 5.01
N ARG A 93 6.89 18.67 4.60
CA ARG A 93 6.70 19.88 5.42
C ARG A 93 5.64 20.86 4.92
N ASP A 94 5.31 20.81 3.64
CA ASP A 94 4.39 21.78 3.02
C ASP A 94 3.03 21.15 2.69
N LEU A 95 1.97 21.96 2.75
CA LEU A 95 0.67 21.58 2.21
C LEU A 95 0.77 21.50 0.67
N LEU A 96 0.15 20.48 0.07
CA LEU A 96 -0.03 20.38 -1.38
C LEU A 96 -1.50 20.12 -1.73
N VAL A 97 -1.88 18.87 -2.02
CA VAL A 97 -3.29 18.46 -2.18
C VAL A 97 -3.79 17.89 -0.87
N GLY A 98 -2.98 17.03 -0.25
CA GLY A 98 -3.14 16.55 1.11
C GLY A 98 -2.28 17.32 2.11
N PRO A 99 -2.48 17.08 3.42
CA PRO A 99 -1.67 17.67 4.48
C PRO A 99 -0.19 17.31 4.36
N ALA A 100 0.68 18.19 4.86
CA ALA A 100 2.07 17.86 5.10
C ALA A 100 2.19 16.65 6.05
N TYR A 101 3.19 15.79 5.86
CA TYR A 101 3.43 14.67 6.76
C TYR A 101 3.73 15.15 8.19
N THR A 102 4.47 16.24 8.35
CA THR A 102 4.69 16.87 9.67
C THR A 102 3.40 17.32 10.34
N ALA A 103 2.42 17.83 9.58
CA ALA A 103 1.11 18.20 10.13
C ALA A 103 0.34 16.97 10.62
N VAL A 104 0.40 15.85 9.89
CA VAL A 104 -0.16 14.57 10.34
C VAL A 104 0.54 14.12 11.63
N ALA A 105 1.87 14.21 11.67
CA ALA A 105 2.68 13.85 12.84
C ALA A 105 2.33 14.69 14.08
N GLN A 106 2.06 15.99 13.90
CA GLN A 106 1.64 16.89 14.97
C GLN A 106 0.22 16.60 15.46
N LYS A 107 -0.71 16.28 14.56
CA LYS A 107 -2.12 15.99 14.91
C LYS A 107 -2.29 14.66 15.65
N TYR A 108 -1.50 13.64 15.30
CA TYR A 108 -1.66 12.28 15.80
C TYR A 108 -0.46 11.81 16.65
N PRO A 109 -0.68 11.44 17.92
CA PRO A 109 0.34 10.75 18.71
C PRO A 109 0.77 9.43 18.06
N ALA A 110 2.04 9.05 18.21
CA ALA A 110 2.58 7.80 17.66
C ALA A 110 2.20 6.59 18.53
N THR A 111 0.92 6.22 18.51
CA THR A 111 0.38 5.03 19.19
C THR A 111 0.00 3.95 18.18
N ASP A 112 0.00 2.68 18.58
CA ASP A 112 -0.38 1.56 17.71
C ASP A 112 -1.81 1.69 17.15
N ALA A 113 -2.71 2.28 17.95
CA ALA A 113 -4.07 2.59 17.52
C ALA A 113 -4.09 3.61 16.37
N ASN A 114 -3.32 4.70 16.49
CA ASN A 114 -3.22 5.70 15.43
C ASN A 114 -2.50 5.16 14.20
N ILE A 115 -1.44 4.35 14.39
CA ILE A 115 -0.73 3.69 13.30
C ILE A 115 -1.69 2.81 12.50
N THR A 116 -2.48 1.97 13.19
CA THR A 116 -3.45 1.08 12.55
C THR A 116 -4.58 1.86 11.87
N MET A 117 -5.12 2.89 12.53
CA MET A 117 -6.18 3.72 11.98
C MET A 117 -5.74 4.47 10.72
N LEU A 118 -4.57 5.10 10.74
CA LEU A 118 -4.04 5.84 9.60
C LEU A 118 -3.61 4.90 8.46
N ALA A 119 -3.07 3.71 8.77
CA ALA A 119 -2.77 2.71 7.75
C ALA A 119 -4.05 2.27 7.01
N ASN A 120 -5.15 2.06 7.75
CA ASN A 120 -6.45 1.79 7.15
C ASN A 120 -6.97 2.96 6.32
N LYS A 121 -6.71 4.21 6.73
CA LYS A 121 -7.05 5.40 5.93
C LYS A 121 -6.28 5.46 4.61
N ILE A 122 -5.01 5.08 4.58
CA ILE A 122 -4.22 4.99 3.34
C ILE A 122 -4.89 4.00 2.38
N ILE A 123 -5.23 2.80 2.87
CA ILE A 123 -5.78 1.73 2.04
C ILE A 123 -7.19 2.07 1.53
N GLN A 124 -8.05 2.60 2.41
CA GLN A 124 -9.47 2.83 2.12
C GLN A 124 -9.76 4.23 1.57
N GLY A 125 -8.80 5.15 1.62
CA GLY A 125 -9.03 6.56 1.37
C GLY A 125 -9.83 7.23 2.49
N GLY A 126 -10.23 8.49 2.26
CA GLY A 126 -11.09 9.21 3.19
C GLY A 126 -11.18 10.70 2.94
N LYS A 127 -12.10 11.36 3.64
CA LYS A 127 -12.35 12.81 3.58
C LYS A 127 -12.73 13.37 4.95
N GLY A 128 -12.73 14.70 5.09
CA GLY A 128 -13.27 15.42 6.26
C GLY A 128 -12.28 15.74 7.38
N ASN A 129 -11.18 14.99 7.51
CA ASN A 129 -10.18 15.24 8.56
C ASN A 129 -9.28 16.46 8.30
N TRP A 130 -9.16 16.85 7.02
CA TRP A 130 -8.21 17.85 6.51
C TRP A 130 -8.84 18.81 5.49
N GLY A 131 -10.16 18.77 5.32
CA GLY A 131 -10.92 19.54 4.34
C GLY A 131 -11.85 18.66 3.49
N GLU A 132 -12.37 19.28 2.42
CA GLU A 132 -13.33 18.66 1.49
C GLU A 132 -12.65 17.71 0.48
N VAL A 133 -11.36 17.91 0.21
CA VAL A 133 -10.60 17.07 -0.72
C VAL A 133 -10.45 15.67 -0.12
N ALA A 134 -10.93 14.66 -0.85
CA ALA A 134 -10.81 13.27 -0.47
C ALA A 134 -9.47 12.69 -0.93
N MET A 135 -8.82 11.91 -0.06
CA MET A 135 -7.72 11.05 -0.44
C MET A 135 -8.29 9.79 -1.13
N THR A 136 -7.82 9.50 -2.34
CA THR A 136 -8.18 8.29 -3.08
C THR A 136 -7.70 7.02 -2.34
N PRO A 137 -8.43 5.90 -2.44
CA PRO A 137 -8.01 4.63 -1.83
C PRO A 137 -6.74 4.07 -2.47
N HIS A 138 -5.86 3.47 -1.67
CA HIS A 138 -4.68 2.73 -2.14
C HIS A 138 -4.77 1.22 -1.78
N PRO A 139 -5.71 0.46 -2.38
CA PRO A 139 -5.98 -0.93 -2.01
C PRO A 139 -4.83 -1.90 -2.35
N GLY A 140 -3.91 -1.49 -3.21
CA GLY A 140 -2.70 -2.26 -3.54
C GLY A 140 -1.58 -2.16 -2.51
N VAL A 141 -1.70 -1.29 -1.50
CA VAL A 141 -0.70 -1.17 -0.44
C VAL A 141 -0.97 -2.23 0.64
N PRO A 142 -0.02 -3.13 0.94
CA PRO A 142 -0.17 -4.09 2.02
C PRO A 142 -0.28 -3.39 3.39
N VAL A 143 -1.04 -3.98 4.32
CA VAL A 143 -1.36 -3.35 5.62
C VAL A 143 -0.09 -3.07 6.43
N GLU A 144 0.83 -4.02 6.44
CA GLU A 144 2.13 -3.94 7.08
C GLU A 144 2.98 -2.81 6.51
N ASP A 145 3.01 -2.64 5.20
CA ASP A 145 3.76 -1.55 4.57
C ASP A 145 3.09 -0.20 4.83
N ALA A 146 1.76 -0.11 4.80
CA ALA A 146 1.04 1.09 5.21
C ALA A 146 1.35 1.46 6.67
N LYS A 147 1.48 0.48 7.57
CA LYS A 147 1.90 0.74 8.96
C LYS A 147 3.32 1.27 9.04
N GLU A 148 4.26 0.75 8.25
CA GLU A 148 5.64 1.26 8.20
C GLU A 148 5.69 2.69 7.65
N MET A 149 4.92 3.00 6.59
CA MET A 149 4.77 4.36 6.07
C MET A 149 4.23 5.32 7.15
N VAL A 150 3.20 4.91 7.88
CA VAL A 150 2.62 5.75 8.95
C VAL A 150 3.58 5.95 10.11
N LYS A 151 4.32 4.91 10.53
CA LYS A 151 5.33 5.06 11.58
C LYS A 151 6.39 6.08 11.19
N TYR A 152 6.85 6.05 9.93
CA TYR A 152 7.71 7.11 9.40
C TYR A 152 7.03 8.48 9.49
N ILE A 153 5.81 8.64 8.97
CA ILE A 153 5.09 9.92 8.99
C ILE A 153 5.00 10.47 10.42
N LEU A 154 4.60 9.66 11.40
CA LEU A 154 4.41 10.10 12.78
C LEU A 154 5.73 10.42 13.52
N SER A 155 6.87 10.00 12.96
CA SER A 155 8.22 10.31 13.46
C SER A 155 8.72 11.71 13.05
N LEU A 156 8.09 12.35 12.06
CA LEU A 156 8.51 13.63 11.48
C LEU A 156 8.10 14.86 12.32
N LYS A 157 8.23 14.79 13.64
CA LYS A 157 7.92 15.91 14.53
C LYS A 157 9.07 16.90 14.63
#